data_AF-A0A3S4TTE4-F1
#
_entry.id   AF-A0A3S4TTE4-F1
#
_cell.length_a   1.000
_cell.length_b   1.000
_cell.length_c   1.000
_cell.angle_alpha   90.00
_cell.angle_beta   90.00
_cell.angle_gamma   90.00
#
_symmetry.space_group_name_H-M   'P 1'
#
loop_
_entity.id
_entity.type
_entity.pdbx_description
1 polymer ?
#
loop_
_entity_poly.entity_id
_entity_poly.type
_entity_poly.pdbx_seq_one_letter_code
_entity_poly.pdbx_strand_id
1 'polypeptide(L)'
;MKHQNRMKKRYRTAQTEVQTIEPIAYAVKLRSIHPQAGYGRAGFRFTKTEETVIEVSDITPEQVILLAEDPWLELVPICEE
;
A
#
# COMPACT_ATOMS: atom_id res chain seq x y z
N MET A 1 14.32 57.94 -14.38
CA MET A 1 13.94 57.13 -13.20
C MET A 1 14.27 55.67 -13.49
N LYS A 2 15.07 55.06 -12.61
CA LYS A 2 15.58 53.69 -12.74
C LYS A 2 14.59 52.69 -12.15
N HIS A 3 14.64 51.47 -12.70
CA HIS A 3 14.28 50.19 -12.08
C HIS A 3 12.80 49.94 -11.81
N GLN A 4 12.26 48.82 -12.34
CA GLN A 4 12.13 47.58 -11.57
C GLN A 4 12.13 46.36 -12.52
N ASN A 5 13.25 45.63 -12.55
CA ASN A 5 13.30 44.27 -13.10
C ASN A 5 12.68 43.32 -12.08
N ARG A 6 11.47 42.81 -12.35
CA ARG A 6 10.79 41.83 -11.50
C ARG A 6 11.41 40.45 -11.72
N MET A 7 12.31 40.06 -10.82
CA MET A 7 12.93 38.74 -10.79
C MET A 7 11.86 37.64 -10.70
N LYS A 8 11.72 36.85 -11.76
CA LYS A 8 11.02 35.56 -11.72
C LYS A 8 11.97 34.53 -11.11
N LYS A 9 11.84 34.25 -9.80
CA LYS A 9 12.51 33.11 -9.17
C LYS A 9 11.96 31.83 -9.80
N ARG A 10 12.74 31.21 -10.69
CA ARG A 10 12.51 29.85 -11.16
C ARG A 10 12.89 28.91 -10.03
N TYR A 11 11.92 28.36 -9.33
CA TYR A 11 12.15 27.20 -8.46
C TYR A 11 12.51 26.04 -9.40
N ARG A 12 13.80 25.68 -9.45
CA ARG A 12 14.21 24.38 -9.96
C ARG A 12 13.85 23.38 -8.87
N THR A 13 12.78 22.63 -9.08
CA THR A 13 12.49 21.45 -8.25
C THR A 13 13.61 20.47 -8.52
N ALA A 14 14.50 20.26 -7.56
CA ALA A 14 15.43 19.15 -7.60
C ALA A 14 14.58 17.88 -7.45
N GLN A 15 14.37 17.15 -8.55
CA GLN A 15 13.86 15.78 -8.49
C GLN A 15 14.92 14.98 -7.74
N THR A 16 14.66 14.75 -6.46
CA THR A 16 15.35 13.71 -5.71
C THR A 16 14.72 12.41 -6.20
N GLU A 17 15.51 11.52 -6.79
CA GLU A 17 15.05 10.18 -7.16
C GLU A 17 14.66 9.45 -5.88
N VAL A 18 13.38 9.50 -5.53
CA VAL A 18 12.80 8.62 -4.53
C VAL A 18 12.77 7.24 -5.18
N GLN A 19 13.65 6.34 -4.75
CA GLN A 19 13.54 4.94 -5.13
C GLN A 19 12.30 4.38 -4.43
N THR A 20 11.22 4.24 -5.21
CA THR A 20 10.00 3.57 -4.76
C THR A 20 10.30 2.08 -4.66
N ILE A 21 10.22 1.52 -3.45
CA ILE A 21 10.25 0.08 -3.27
C ILE A 21 8.84 -0.43 -3.55
N GLU A 22 8.66 -1.15 -4.66
CA GLU A 22 7.38 -1.76 -5.02
C GLU A 22 7.27 -3.14 -4.36
N PRO A 23 6.10 -3.49 -3.77
CA PRO A 23 5.89 -4.82 -3.24
C PRO A 23 5.79 -5.84 -4.37
N ILE A 24 6.27 -7.06 -4.11
CA ILE A 24 6.05 -8.23 -4.97
C ILE A 24 4.80 -9.00 -4.56
N ALA A 25 4.42 -8.93 -3.29
CA ALA A 25 3.24 -9.59 -2.74
C ALA A 25 2.71 -8.86 -1.50
N TYR A 26 1.56 -9.29 -1.00
CA TYR A 26 0.99 -8.85 0.27
C TYR A 26 0.71 -10.06 1.17
N ALA A 27 1.25 -10.04 2.39
CA ALA A 27 0.81 -10.93 3.45
C ALA A 27 -0.43 -10.33 4.12
N VAL A 28 -1.51 -11.11 4.18
CA VAL A 28 -2.77 -10.69 4.81
C VAL A 28 -3.18 -11.68 5.88
N LYS A 29 -3.45 -11.17 7.08
CA LYS A 29 -3.83 -11.98 8.25
C LYS A 29 -5.18 -11.56 8.81
N LEU A 30 -5.98 -12.53 9.24
CA LEU A 30 -7.18 -12.25 10.03
C LEU A 30 -6.78 -11.91 11.47
N ARG A 31 -7.10 -10.69 11.90
CA ARG A 31 -6.81 -10.24 13.26
C ARG A 31 -7.55 -11.09 14.29
N SER A 32 -6.94 -11.26 15.46
CA SER A 32 -7.48 -12.07 16.56
C SER A 32 -8.85 -11.59 17.06
N ILE A 33 -9.13 -10.28 16.94
CA ILE A 33 -10.38 -9.62 17.35
C ILE A 33 -11.60 -10.03 16.53
N HIS A 34 -11.41 -10.63 15.35
CA HIS A 34 -12.54 -11.11 14.55
C HIS A 34 -13.27 -12.24 15.29
N PRO A 35 -14.61 -12.26 15.35
CA PRO A 35 -15.34 -13.27 16.14
C PRO A 35 -15.19 -14.70 15.59
N GLN A 36 -14.95 -14.87 14.29
CA GLN A 36 -14.89 -16.18 13.64
C GLN A 36 -13.45 -16.58 13.29
N ALA A 37 -13.21 -17.88 13.14
CA ALA A 37 -11.91 -18.45 12.77
C ALA A 37 -11.48 -18.14 11.33
N GLY A 38 -12.44 -17.82 10.45
CA GLY A 38 -12.16 -17.44 9.07
C GLY A 38 -13.04 -16.28 8.62
N TYR A 39 -12.57 -15.58 7.59
CA TYR A 39 -13.24 -14.41 7.03
C TYR A 39 -12.94 -14.32 5.53
N GLY A 40 -13.95 -13.99 4.72
CA GLY A 40 -13.80 -13.82 3.27
C GLY A 40 -13.96 -12.36 2.87
N ARG A 41 -13.02 -11.84 2.08
CA ARG A 41 -13.04 -10.45 1.61
C ARG A 41 -12.29 -10.31 0.29
N ALA A 42 -12.78 -9.45 -0.60
CA ALA A 42 -12.17 -9.16 -1.89
C ALA A 42 -11.85 -10.40 -2.76
N GLY A 43 -12.58 -11.50 -2.59
CA GLY A 43 -12.35 -12.75 -3.33
C GLY A 43 -11.39 -13.74 -2.65
N PHE A 44 -10.78 -13.37 -1.53
CA PHE A 44 -9.84 -14.19 -0.76
C PHE A 44 -10.46 -14.69 0.55
N ARG A 45 -9.82 -15.69 1.17
CA ARG A 45 -10.23 -16.26 2.45
C ARG A 45 -9.04 -16.27 3.41
N PHE A 46 -9.24 -15.67 4.58
CA PHE A 46 -8.22 -15.49 5.61
C PHE A 46 -8.55 -16.30 6.86
N THR A 47 -7.52 -16.71 7.59
CA THR A 47 -7.63 -17.44 8.85
C THR A 47 -6.78 -16.75 9.93
N LYS A 48 -7.03 -17.10 11.19
CA LYS A 48 -6.23 -16.57 12.32
C LYS A 48 -4.87 -17.24 12.48
N THR A 49 -4.71 -18.44 11.91
CA THR A 49 -3.53 -19.28 12.12
C THR A 49 -2.39 -18.90 11.19
N GLU A 50 -2.70 -18.60 9.93
CA GLU A 50 -1.72 -18.41 8.87
C GLU A 50 -2.02 -17.15 8.08
N GLU A 51 -0.96 -16.51 7.59
CA GLU A 51 -1.04 -15.42 6.62
C GLU A 51 -1.34 -15.98 5.24
N THR A 52 -2.22 -15.30 4.52
CA THR A 52 -2.44 -15.54 3.11
C THR A 52 -1.55 -14.60 2.33
N VAL A 53 -0.58 -15.15 1.59
CA VAL A 53 0.26 -14.38 0.68
C VAL A 53 -0.46 -14.27 -0.66
N ILE A 54 -0.58 -13.03 -1.15
CA ILE A 54 -1.23 -12.72 -2.42
C ILE A 54 -0.21 -11.98 -3.29
N GLU A 55 0.17 -12.58 -4.40
CA GLU A 55 1.08 -11.98 -5.38
C GLU A 55 0.45 -10.72 -5.99
N VAL A 56 1.28 -9.72 -6.32
CA VAL A 56 0.78 -8.48 -6.95
C VAL A 56 0.10 -8.75 -8.31
N SER A 57 0.47 -9.82 -9.00
CA SER A 57 -0.22 -10.25 -10.23
C SER A 57 -1.65 -10.71 -10.01
N ASP A 58 -1.99 -11.11 -8.77
CA ASP A 58 -3.25 -11.79 -8.44
C ASP A 58 -4.22 -10.87 -7.69
N ILE A 59 -3.85 -9.61 -7.46
CA ILE A 59 -4.66 -8.63 -6.74
C ILE A 59 -4.67 -7.27 -7.43
N THR A 60 -5.86 -6.67 -7.56
CA THR A 60 -5.97 -5.32 -8.12
C THR A 60 -5.70 -4.25 -7.06
N PRO A 61 -5.29 -3.03 -7.45
CA PRO A 61 -5.10 -1.92 -6.52
C PRO A 61 -6.34 -1.63 -5.65
N GLU A 62 -7.54 -1.76 -6.21
CA GLU A 62 -8.80 -1.56 -5.48
C GLU A 62 -9.00 -2.63 -4.41
N GLN A 63 -8.64 -3.89 -4.71
CA GLN A 63 -8.68 -4.96 -3.72
C GLN A 63 -7.67 -4.72 -2.59
N VAL A 64 -6.45 -4.23 -2.91
CA VAL A 64 -5.46 -3.85 -1.89
C VAL A 64 -6.02 -2.80 -0.94
N ILE A 65 -6.65 -1.73 -1.48
CA ILE A 65 -7.29 -0.69 -0.66
C ILE A 65 -8.37 -1.29 0.23
N LEU A 66 -9.26 -2.12 -0.33
CA LEU A 66 -10.34 -2.77 0.43
C LEU A 66 -9.82 -3.66 1.57
N LEU A 67 -8.70 -4.35 1.37
CA LEU A 67 -8.09 -5.20 2.40
C LEU A 67 -7.34 -4.35 3.46
N ALA A 68 -6.67 -3.27 3.04
CA ALA A 68 -5.94 -2.39 3.95
C ALA A 68 -6.85 -1.58 4.88
N GLU A 69 -8.03 -1.19 4.40
CA GLU A 69 -9.03 -0.46 5.18
C GLU A 69 -9.92 -1.36 6.06
N ASP A 70 -9.86 -2.69 5.87
CA ASP A 70 -10.70 -3.62 6.62
C ASP A 70 -10.21 -3.76 8.08
N PRO A 71 -11.04 -3.42 9.09
CA PRO A 71 -10.62 -3.43 10.49
C PRO A 71 -10.33 -4.83 11.03
N TRP A 72 -10.74 -5.88 10.31
CA TRP A 72 -10.50 -7.26 10.70
C TRP A 72 -9.24 -7.84 10.08
N LEU A 73 -8.62 -7.14 9.12
CA LEU A 73 -7.43 -7.62 8.43
C LEU A 73 -6.19 -6.80 8.78
N GLU A 74 -5.06 -7.45 8.73
CA GLU A 74 -3.74 -6.84 8.75
C GLU A 74 -3.07 -7.16 7.43
N LEU A 75 -2.67 -6.13 6.69
CA LEU A 75 -2.04 -6.24 5.39
C LEU A 75 -0.63 -5.68 5.49
N VAL A 76 0.36 -6.48 5.09
CA VAL A 76 1.77 -6.14 5.11
C VAL A 76 2.37 -6.35 3.71
N PRO A 77 2.96 -5.32 3.09
CA PRO A 77 3.66 -5.48 1.82
C PRO A 77 4.92 -6.33 2.00
N ILE A 78 5.18 -7.22 1.05
CA ILE A 78 6.42 -7.98 0.92
C ILE A 78 7.20 -7.38 -0.25
N CYS A 79 8.43 -6.98 -0.01
CA CYS A 79 9.33 -6.41 -1.02
C CYS A 79 10.51 -7.36 -1.26
N GLU A 80 11.17 -7.27 -2.42
CA GLU A 80 12.45 -7.96 -2.66
C GLU A 80 13.53 -7.44 -1.69
N GLU A 81 14.43 -8.34 -1.25
CA GLU A 81 15.57 -8.02 -0.37
C GLU A 81 16.71 -7.28 -1.08
#